data_AF-A0A0C3F842-F1
#
_entry.id   AF-A0A0C3F842-F1
#
_cell.length_a   1.000
_cell.length_b   1.000
_cell.length_c   1.000
_cell.angle_alpha   90.00
_cell.angle_beta   90.00
_cell.angle_gamma   90.00
#
_symmetry.space_group_name_H-M   'P 1'
#
loop_
_entity.id
_entity.type
_entity.pdbx_description
1 polymer ?
#
loop_
_entity_poly.entity_id
_entity_poly.type
_entity_poly.pdbx_seq_one_letter_code
_entity_poly.pdbx_strand_id
1 'polypeptide(L)'
;MPTVERRRFEDALPQGYFHRLPLDILLYIVTDCPVSTVVKLSTTCRSIHNFITNTEVLNAVLRSAMLSPKGSLRWLLPVGSINGEAETATSVAREWLASKHTLNSTSRPLSPHQPNGSVVLFRDYSFPFHAFVPACLSLNTTLASMSMSNRRRFWGIIQQFQVIWRNYRTTGWEWSEIFSMFGVEEEVSSDSDESDYDDILHDIDLDGEALGMYM
;
A
#
# COMPACT_ATOMS: atom_id res chain seq x y z
N MET A 1 35.78 -15.72 24.85
CA MET A 1 36.63 -14.76 24.11
C MET A 1 37.88 -15.51 23.72
N PRO A 2 38.22 -15.66 22.41
CA PRO A 2 38.47 -14.53 21.52
C PRO A 2 37.69 -14.54 20.18
N THR A 3 37.40 -13.32 19.74
CA THR A 3 36.61 -12.86 18.58
C THR A 3 37.49 -12.62 17.34
N VAL A 4 38.48 -13.49 17.07
CA VAL A 4 39.55 -13.19 16.11
C VAL A 4 39.31 -13.73 14.69
N GLU A 5 38.44 -14.71 14.50
CA GLU A 5 38.27 -15.33 13.17
C GLU A 5 37.27 -14.63 12.24
N ARG A 6 36.42 -13.73 12.75
CA ARG A 6 35.39 -13.10 11.91
C ARG A 6 35.91 -11.98 10.99
N ARG A 7 37.18 -11.55 11.14
CA ARG A 7 37.77 -10.47 10.33
C ARG A 7 38.45 -10.92 9.03
N ARG A 8 38.64 -12.22 8.78
CA ARG A 8 39.35 -12.69 7.56
C ARG A 8 38.46 -13.07 6.38
N PHE A 9 37.14 -13.09 6.55
CA PHE A 9 36.22 -13.45 5.46
C PHE A 9 35.75 -12.26 4.62
N GLU A 10 35.88 -11.03 5.12
CA GLU A 10 35.44 -9.83 4.39
C GLU A 10 36.50 -9.35 3.36
N ASP A 11 37.78 -9.69 3.55
CA ASP A 11 38.87 -9.26 2.66
C ASP A 11 39.06 -10.18 1.43
N ALA A 12 38.30 -11.28 1.33
CA ALA A 12 38.40 -12.25 0.22
C ALA A 12 37.18 -12.25 -0.72
N LEU A 13 36.14 -11.45 -0.42
CA LEU A 13 35.02 -11.29 -1.34
C LEU A 13 35.40 -10.25 -2.41
N PRO A 14 35.26 -10.57 -3.71
CA PRO A 14 35.47 -9.57 -4.77
C PRO A 14 34.67 -8.34 -4.41
N GLN A 15 35.30 -7.15 -4.42
CA GLN A 15 34.58 -5.88 -4.31
C GLN A 15 33.40 -5.93 -5.29
N GLY A 16 32.20 -6.15 -4.77
CA GLY A 16 31.03 -6.41 -5.58
C GLY A 16 30.81 -5.27 -6.57
N TYR A 17 30.32 -5.59 -7.77
CA TYR A 17 30.07 -4.62 -8.84
C TYR A 17 29.26 -3.40 -8.38
N PHE A 18 28.42 -3.55 -7.35
CA PHE A 18 27.66 -2.48 -6.71
C PHE A 18 28.52 -1.33 -6.16
N HIS A 19 29.73 -1.59 -5.66
CA HIS A 19 30.61 -0.53 -5.12
C HIS A 19 31.29 0.29 -6.21
N ARG A 20 31.24 -0.17 -7.47
CA ARG A 20 31.82 0.53 -8.62
C ARG A 20 30.81 1.38 -9.38
N LEU A 21 29.52 1.29 -9.02
CA LEU A 21 28.48 2.08 -9.65
C LEU A 21 28.60 3.55 -9.21
N PRO A 22 28.38 4.51 -10.13
CA PRO A 22 28.18 5.91 -9.75
C PRO A 22 27.02 6.04 -8.75
N LEU A 23 27.14 6.99 -7.82
CA LEU A 23 26.14 7.21 -6.76
C LEU A 23 24.74 7.46 -7.33
N ASP A 24 24.63 8.16 -8.46
CA ASP A 24 23.35 8.45 -9.10
C ASP A 24 22.66 7.18 -9.61
N ILE A 25 23.44 6.25 -10.16
CA ILE A 25 22.93 4.96 -10.63
C ILE A 25 22.49 4.10 -9.45
N LEU A 26 23.28 4.10 -8.38
CA LEU A 26 22.93 3.39 -7.16
C LEU A 26 21.64 3.95 -6.54
N LEU A 27 21.51 5.29 -6.46
CA LEU A 27 20.31 5.95 -5.99
C LEU A 27 19.10 5.58 -6.85
N TYR A 28 19.24 5.64 -8.17
CA TYR A 28 18.19 5.25 -9.11
C TYR A 28 17.70 3.82 -8.85
N ILE A 29 18.61 2.85 -8.77
CA ILE A 29 18.30 1.44 -8.48
C ILE A 29 17.55 1.32 -7.16
N VAL A 30 18.07 1.94 -6.10
CA VAL A 30 17.49 1.82 -4.75
C VAL A 30 16.12 2.51 -4.65
N THR A 31 15.91 3.62 -5.36
CA THR A 31 14.61 4.32 -5.39
C THR A 31 13.52 3.60 -6.18
N ASP A 32 13.89 2.68 -7.07
CA ASP A 32 12.96 1.82 -7.83
C ASP A 32 12.64 0.51 -7.08
N CYS A 33 13.46 0.15 -6.10
CA CYS A 33 13.25 -1.04 -5.28
C CYS A 33 12.15 -0.83 -4.22
N PRO A 34 11.37 -1.88 -3.90
CA PRO A 34 10.50 -1.86 -2.72
C PRO A 34 11.30 -1.58 -1.43
N VAL A 35 10.72 -0.82 -0.50
CA VAL A 35 11.39 -0.46 0.78
C VAL A 35 11.86 -1.71 1.54
N SER A 36 11.09 -2.80 1.50
CA SER A 36 11.49 -4.08 2.12
C SER A 36 12.76 -4.67 1.51
N THR A 37 12.93 -4.56 0.19
CA THR A 37 14.15 -4.98 -0.52
C THR A 37 15.32 -4.07 -0.18
N VAL A 38 15.09 -2.75 -0.11
CA VAL A 38 16.13 -1.79 0.31
C VAL A 38 16.64 -2.09 1.72
N VAL A 39 15.74 -2.36 2.67
CA VAL A 39 16.13 -2.75 4.03
C VAL A 39 16.91 -4.07 4.02
N LYS A 40 16.48 -5.08 3.24
CA LYS A 40 17.26 -6.33 3.09
C LYS A 40 18.63 -6.10 2.45
N LEU A 41 18.74 -5.23 1.45
CA LEU A 41 20.01 -4.85 0.85
C LEU A 41 20.94 -4.20 1.88
N SER A 42 20.40 -3.36 2.77
CA SER A 42 21.18 -2.74 3.86
C SER A 42 21.81 -3.76 4.81
N THR A 43 21.26 -4.97 4.94
CA THR A 43 21.85 -6.02 5.79
C THR A 43 22.92 -6.84 5.10
N THR A 44 23.13 -6.68 3.78
CA THR A 44 24.09 -7.50 3.01
C THR A 44 25.54 -7.04 3.17
N CYS A 45 25.79 -5.73 3.23
CA CYS A 45 27.14 -5.20 3.43
C CYS A 45 27.13 -3.81 4.06
N ARG A 46 28.20 -3.48 4.78
CA ARG A 46 28.35 -2.21 5.50
C ARG A 46 28.34 -0.98 4.60
N SER A 47 28.87 -1.07 3.38
CA SER A 47 28.89 0.05 2.44
C SER A 47 27.48 0.41 1.96
N ILE A 48 26.68 -0.59 1.55
CA ILE A 48 25.28 -0.38 1.18
C ILE A 48 24.45 0.06 2.39
N HIS A 49 24.70 -0.52 3.57
CA HIS A 49 24.09 -0.06 4.82
C HIS A 49 24.30 1.44 5.02
N ASN A 50 25.57 1.89 5.02
CA ASN A 50 25.92 3.29 5.24
C ASN A 50 25.29 4.22 4.18
N PHE A 51 25.28 3.79 2.92
CA PHE A 51 24.62 4.51 1.83
C PHE A 51 23.11 4.66 2.06
N ILE A 52 22.41 3.57 2.42
CA ILE A 52 20.97 3.59 2.66
C ILE A 52 20.61 4.35 3.93
N THR A 53 21.43 4.27 4.99
CA THR A 53 21.20 5.01 6.24
C THR A 53 21.51 6.50 6.14
N ASN A 54 22.11 6.96 5.05
CA ASN A 54 22.25 8.39 4.79
C ASN A 54 20.85 9.03 4.70
N THR A 55 20.62 10.09 5.48
CA THR A 55 19.31 10.73 5.60
C THR A 55 18.74 11.17 4.27
N GLU A 56 19.56 11.75 3.37
CA GLU A 56 19.09 12.23 2.07
C GLU A 56 18.68 11.06 1.15
N VAL A 57 19.48 9.99 1.14
CA VAL A 57 19.19 8.77 0.37
C VAL A 57 17.92 8.12 0.90
N LEU A 58 17.82 7.92 2.21
CA LEU A 58 16.63 7.35 2.83
C LEU A 58 15.39 8.20 2.55
N ASN A 59 15.53 9.53 2.64
CA ASN A 59 14.45 10.46 2.35
C ASN A 59 13.98 10.35 0.89
N ALA A 60 14.92 10.23 -0.06
CA ALA A 60 14.61 10.03 -1.48
C ALA A 60 13.91 8.69 -1.74
N VAL A 61 14.36 7.60 -1.11
CA VAL A 61 13.73 6.27 -1.21
C VAL A 61 12.30 6.30 -0.66
N LEU A 62 12.10 6.88 0.52
CA LEU A 62 10.76 6.98 1.14
C LEU A 62 9.83 7.90 0.35
N ARG A 63 10.35 9.02 -0.16
CA ARG A 63 9.64 9.92 -1.08
C ARG A 63 9.16 9.15 -2.31
N SER A 64 10.04 8.38 -2.97
CA SER A 64 9.68 7.54 -4.12
C SER A 64 8.59 6.54 -3.76
N ALA A 65 8.77 5.82 -2.64
CA ALA A 65 7.82 4.82 -2.15
C ALA A 65 6.44 5.40 -1.79
N MET A 66 6.35 6.69 -1.45
CA MET A 66 5.08 7.37 -1.17
C MET A 66 4.45 7.98 -2.43
N LEU A 67 5.23 8.71 -3.22
CA LEU A 67 4.71 9.51 -4.35
C LEU A 67 4.48 8.70 -5.62
N SER A 68 5.21 7.59 -5.81
CA SER A 68 5.03 6.72 -6.97
C SER A 68 3.59 6.21 -7.07
N PRO A 69 3.00 6.12 -8.28
CA PRO A 69 1.66 5.55 -8.47
C PRO A 69 1.52 4.13 -7.90
N LYS A 70 2.60 3.34 -7.96
CA LYS A 70 2.69 1.98 -7.43
C LYS A 70 3.45 1.90 -6.10
N GLY A 71 3.67 3.03 -5.44
CA GLY A 71 4.47 3.12 -4.23
C GLY A 71 3.89 2.33 -3.06
N SER A 72 4.72 1.55 -2.37
CA SER A 72 4.31 0.70 -1.24
C SER A 72 3.85 1.48 0.00
N LEU A 73 4.18 2.78 0.08
CA LEU A 73 3.82 3.66 1.18
C LEU A 73 2.80 4.72 0.77
N ARG A 74 2.24 4.65 -0.44
CA ARG A 74 1.27 5.62 -0.96
C ARG A 74 0.04 5.78 -0.07
N TRP A 75 -0.34 4.73 0.65
CA TRP A 75 -1.44 4.73 1.60
C TRP A 75 -1.28 5.72 2.77
N LEU A 76 -0.06 6.21 3.03
CA LEU A 76 0.21 7.27 4.00
C LEU A 76 -0.19 8.67 3.51
N LEU A 77 -0.39 8.86 2.20
CA LEU A 77 -0.79 10.14 1.63
C LEU A 77 -2.30 10.37 1.80
N PRO A 78 -2.74 11.65 1.88
CA PRO A 78 -4.16 11.99 1.85
C PRO A 78 -4.81 11.51 0.54
N VAL A 79 -6.07 11.07 0.62
CA VAL A 79 -6.85 10.62 -0.54
C VAL A 79 -7.51 11.83 -1.19
N GLY A 80 -7.09 12.15 -2.42
CA GLY A 80 -7.59 13.32 -3.14
C GLY A 80 -9.09 13.28 -3.48
N SER A 81 -9.76 12.14 -3.34
CA SER A 81 -11.21 12.02 -3.55
C SER A 81 -12.05 12.38 -2.33
N ILE A 82 -11.44 12.55 -1.15
CA ILE A 82 -12.14 12.95 0.07
C ILE A 82 -12.01 14.46 0.21
N ASN A 83 -13.14 15.17 0.10
CA ASN A 83 -13.18 16.62 0.24
C ASN A 83 -12.62 17.06 1.59
N GLY A 84 -11.65 17.99 1.60
CA GLY A 84 -11.05 18.52 2.81
C GLY A 84 -9.94 17.66 3.45
N GLU A 85 -9.72 16.41 3.01
CA GLU A 85 -8.69 15.55 3.61
C GLU A 85 -7.28 16.10 3.34
N ALA A 86 -7.02 16.59 2.13
CA ALA A 86 -5.71 17.12 1.75
C ALA A 86 -5.34 18.37 2.56
N GLU A 87 -6.30 19.28 2.78
CA GLU A 87 -6.14 20.49 3.57
C GLU A 87 -5.90 20.14 5.04
N THR A 88 -6.70 19.22 5.58
CA THR A 88 -6.58 18.75 6.97
C THR A 88 -5.22 18.07 7.20
N ALA A 89 -4.83 17.14 6.33
CA ALA A 89 -3.54 16.47 6.41
C ALA A 89 -2.37 17.45 6.30
N THR A 90 -2.48 18.46 5.43
CA THR A 90 -1.47 19.51 5.30
C THR A 90 -1.38 20.37 6.56
N SER A 91 -2.52 20.73 7.17
CA SER A 91 -2.56 21.49 8.42
C SER A 91 -1.87 20.72 9.56
N VAL A 92 -2.26 19.45 9.76
CA VAL A 92 -1.67 18.57 10.80
C VAL A 92 -0.18 18.36 10.55
N ALA A 93 0.23 18.15 9.29
CA ALA A 93 1.65 17.98 8.97
C ALA A 93 2.46 19.25 9.24
N ARG A 94 1.92 20.44 8.99
CA ARG A 94 2.58 21.71 9.37
C ARG A 94 2.70 21.87 10.88
N GLU A 95 1.66 21.52 11.63
CA GLU A 95 1.69 21.53 13.09
C GLU A 95 2.74 20.56 13.64
N TRP A 96 2.80 19.34 13.09
CA TRP A 96 3.82 18.36 13.43
C TRP A 96 5.24 18.87 13.11
N LEU A 97 5.45 19.46 11.92
CA LEU A 97 6.74 20.06 11.54
C LEU A 97 7.14 21.19 12.49
N ALA A 98 6.20 22.03 12.92
CA ALA A 98 6.42 23.10 13.88
C ALA A 98 6.64 22.60 15.32
N SER A 99 6.20 21.37 15.64
CA SER A 99 6.43 20.76 16.95
C SER A 99 7.92 20.50 17.19
N LYS A 100 8.32 20.51 18.48
CA LYS A 100 9.72 20.34 18.91
C LYS A 100 10.37 19.00 18.49
N HIS A 101 9.59 18.06 17.96
CA HIS A 101 10.07 16.76 17.50
C HIS A 101 10.84 16.79 16.17
N THR A 102 10.82 17.91 15.44
CA THR A 102 11.48 18.06 14.13
C THR A 102 12.84 18.78 14.18
N LEU A 103 13.24 19.29 15.36
CA LEU A 103 14.37 20.22 15.52
C LEU A 103 15.77 19.60 15.37
N ASN A 104 15.90 18.28 15.29
CA ASN A 104 17.22 17.63 15.20
C ASN A 104 17.61 17.14 13.80
N SER A 105 16.68 17.12 12.83
CA SER A 105 16.91 16.43 11.54
C SER A 105 16.78 17.32 10.30
N THR A 106 16.34 18.58 10.43
CA THR A 106 16.10 19.47 9.29
C THR A 106 16.88 20.77 9.45
N SER A 107 18.05 20.85 8.81
CA SER A 107 18.91 22.03 8.77
C SER A 107 18.40 23.14 7.83
N ARG A 108 17.17 23.03 7.30
CA ARG A 108 16.58 24.02 6.40
C ARG A 108 15.21 24.46 6.92
N PRO A 109 15.05 25.72 7.37
CA PRO A 109 13.75 26.27 7.71
C PRO A 109 12.84 26.22 6.47
N LEU A 110 11.66 25.62 6.61
CA LEU A 110 10.57 25.85 5.65
C LEU A 110 10.27 27.35 5.65
N SER A 111 10.40 27.98 4.48
CA SER A 111 10.18 29.43 4.35
C SER A 111 8.76 29.79 4.80
N PRO A 112 8.58 30.71 5.76
CA PRO A 112 7.28 31.11 6.29
C PRO A 112 6.48 32.03 5.34
N HIS A 113 6.95 32.25 4.11
CA HIS A 113 6.29 33.09 3.12
C HIS A 113 6.01 32.32 1.83
N GLN A 114 4.88 31.62 1.79
CA GLN A 114 4.14 31.44 0.55
C GLN A 114 2.65 31.77 0.79
N PRO A 115 2.24 33.03 0.57
CA PRO A 115 0.84 33.36 0.48
C PRO A 115 0.32 32.82 -0.87
N ASN A 116 -0.76 32.05 -0.83
CA ASN A 116 -1.67 31.79 -1.97
C ASN A 116 -1.32 30.70 -3.00
N GLY A 117 -0.39 29.79 -2.72
CA GLY A 117 -0.17 28.61 -3.57
C GLY A 117 -0.43 27.31 -2.81
N SER A 118 -1.41 26.52 -3.26
CA SER A 118 -1.64 25.13 -2.83
C SER A 118 -0.48 24.23 -3.26
N VAL A 119 0.72 24.46 -2.71
CA VAL A 119 1.84 23.55 -2.84
C VAL A 119 1.55 22.40 -1.88
N VAL A 120 1.18 21.27 -2.45
CA VAL A 120 0.97 20.01 -1.72
C VAL A 120 2.24 19.71 -0.94
N LEU A 121 2.24 19.92 0.37
CA LEU A 121 3.41 19.81 1.27
C LEU A 121 4.17 18.49 1.06
N PHE A 122 3.43 17.40 0.85
CA PHE A 122 3.98 16.07 0.60
C PHE A 122 4.69 15.93 -0.76
N ARG A 123 4.69 16.93 -1.64
CA ARG A 123 5.46 16.94 -2.89
C ARG A 123 6.75 17.74 -2.78
N ASP A 124 6.95 18.47 -1.70
CA ASP A 124 8.16 19.26 -1.50
C ASP A 124 9.38 18.35 -1.26
N TYR A 125 10.49 18.63 -1.93
CA TYR A 125 11.76 17.92 -1.77
C TYR A 125 12.34 18.10 -0.36
N SER A 126 12.05 19.22 0.31
CA SER A 126 12.47 19.43 1.70
C SER A 126 11.59 18.72 2.74
N PHE A 127 10.52 18.03 2.34
CA PHE A 127 9.70 17.30 3.30
C PHE A 127 10.49 16.11 3.91
N PRO A 128 10.57 16.00 5.25
CA PRO A 128 11.37 14.98 5.93
C PRO A 128 10.61 13.64 6.05
N PHE A 129 10.46 12.93 4.93
CA PHE A 129 9.86 11.60 4.87
C PHE A 129 10.50 10.58 5.83
N HIS A 130 11.83 10.66 6.02
CA HIS A 130 12.55 9.79 6.95
C HIS A 130 12.11 9.94 8.41
N ALA A 131 11.60 11.10 8.81
CA ALA A 131 11.05 11.34 10.16
C ALA A 131 9.53 11.14 10.18
N PHE A 132 8.85 11.53 9.10
CA PHE A 132 7.39 11.42 8.96
C PHE A 132 6.90 9.97 8.95
N VAL A 133 7.53 9.10 8.15
CA VAL A 133 7.08 7.70 8.00
C VAL A 133 7.13 6.95 9.34
N PRO A 134 8.24 6.98 10.12
CA PRO A 134 8.24 6.41 11.45
C PRO A 134 7.19 7.02 12.37
N ALA A 135 7.01 8.35 12.37
CA ALA A 135 6.00 9.00 13.20
C ALA A 135 4.58 8.46 12.92
N CYS A 136 4.22 8.31 11.64
CA CYS A 136 2.95 7.69 11.24
C CYS A 136 2.80 6.24 11.70
N LEU A 137 3.89 5.47 11.72
CA LEU A 137 3.87 4.06 12.11
C LEU A 137 3.95 3.85 13.63
N SER A 138 4.57 4.78 14.36
CA SER A 138 4.78 4.70 15.81
C SER A 138 3.62 5.28 16.63
N LEU A 139 2.69 6.02 16.01
CA LEU A 139 1.51 6.54 16.67
C LEU A 139 0.59 5.37 17.08
N ASN A 140 0.72 4.96 18.34
CA ASN A 140 -0.20 4.06 19.02
C ASN A 140 -1.54 4.79 19.15
N THR A 141 -2.44 4.58 18.20
CA THR A 141 -3.77 5.17 18.23
C THR A 141 -4.56 4.49 19.34
N THR A 142 -4.65 5.14 20.49
CA THR A 142 -5.52 4.73 21.61
C THR A 142 -7.00 4.71 21.21
N LEU A 143 -7.37 5.37 20.10
CA LEU A 143 -8.64 5.16 19.40
C LEU A 143 -8.51 4.08 18.32
N ALA A 144 -9.18 2.94 18.54
CA ALA A 144 -9.19 1.79 17.63
C ALA A 144 -9.83 2.05 16.26
N SER A 145 -10.67 3.09 16.10
CA SER A 145 -11.44 3.30 14.87
C SER A 145 -10.66 3.97 13.72
N MET A 146 -9.49 4.56 13.99
CA MET A 146 -8.70 5.35 13.03
C MET A 146 -7.20 5.00 13.06
N SER A 147 -6.86 3.74 13.38
CA SER A 147 -5.46 3.31 13.39
C SER A 147 -4.85 3.33 12.00
N MET A 148 -3.60 3.78 11.86
CA MET A 148 -2.83 3.65 10.62
C MET A 148 -2.72 2.19 10.15
N SER A 149 -2.86 1.23 11.07
CA SER A 149 -3.01 -0.20 10.75
C SER A 149 -4.29 -0.50 9.97
N ASN A 150 -5.43 0.08 10.36
CA ASN A 150 -6.70 -0.08 9.62
C ASN A 150 -6.59 0.56 8.23
N ARG A 151 -6.01 1.75 8.13
CA ARG A 151 -5.78 2.42 6.84
C ARG A 151 -4.93 1.55 5.91
N ARG A 152 -3.84 0.97 6.42
CA ARG A 152 -3.00 0.04 5.66
C ARG A 152 -3.76 -1.22 5.22
N ARG A 153 -4.59 -1.79 6.09
CA ARG A 153 -5.43 -2.96 5.77
C ARG A 153 -6.42 -2.64 4.65
N PHE A 154 -7.19 -1.54 4.77
CA PHE A 154 -8.14 -1.13 3.75
C PHE A 154 -7.47 -0.83 2.42
N TRP A 155 -6.29 -0.19 2.44
CA TRP A 155 -5.51 0.02 1.23
C TRP A 155 -5.15 -1.30 0.53
N GLY A 156 -4.74 -2.32 1.29
CA GLY A 156 -4.47 -3.65 0.75
C GLY A 156 -5.70 -4.28 0.06
N ILE A 157 -6.88 -4.16 0.68
CA ILE A 157 -8.14 -4.64 0.11
C ILE A 157 -8.46 -3.91 -1.19
N ILE A 158 -8.32 -2.58 -1.22
CA ILE A 158 -8.54 -1.76 -2.43
C ILE A 158 -7.58 -2.19 -3.55
N GLN A 159 -6.31 -2.46 -3.25
CA GLN A 159 -5.35 -2.92 -4.24
C GLN A 159 -5.71 -4.29 -4.81
N GLN A 160 -6.14 -5.24 -3.97
CA GLN A 160 -6.62 -6.54 -4.42
C GLN A 160 -7.84 -6.38 -5.35
N PHE A 161 -8.81 -5.56 -4.95
CA PHE A 161 -9.98 -5.29 -5.77
C PHE A 161 -9.61 -4.65 -7.11
N GLN A 162 -8.66 -3.71 -7.15
CA GLN A 162 -8.18 -3.13 -8.41
C GLN A 162 -7.58 -4.15 -9.37
N VAL A 163 -6.89 -5.18 -8.85
CA VAL A 163 -6.34 -6.27 -9.67
C VAL A 163 -7.47 -7.11 -10.23
N ILE A 164 -8.39 -7.57 -9.38
CA ILE A 164 -9.56 -8.37 -9.79
C ILE A 164 -10.37 -7.61 -10.84
N TRP A 165 -10.68 -6.34 -10.58
CA TRP A 165 -11.45 -5.51 -11.49
C TRP A 165 -10.76 -5.29 -12.84
N ARG A 166 -9.43 -5.10 -12.84
CA ARG A 166 -8.67 -4.99 -14.08
C ARG A 166 -8.73 -6.28 -14.87
N ASN A 167 -8.47 -7.42 -14.23
CA ASN A 167 -8.50 -8.74 -14.87
C ASN A 167 -9.87 -8.98 -15.51
N TYR A 168 -10.95 -8.80 -14.74
CA TYR A 168 -12.31 -8.88 -15.25
C TYR A 168 -12.52 -8.06 -16.54
N ARG A 169 -12.06 -6.79 -16.55
CA ARG A 169 -12.22 -5.89 -17.71
C ARG A 169 -11.39 -6.30 -18.93
N THR A 170 -10.30 -7.03 -18.73
CA THR A 170 -9.39 -7.43 -19.83
C THR A 170 -9.67 -8.83 -20.36
N THR A 171 -10.04 -9.77 -19.50
CA THR A 171 -10.18 -11.20 -19.84
C THR A 171 -11.62 -11.69 -19.72
N GLY A 172 -12.54 -10.90 -19.15
CA GLY A 172 -13.88 -11.36 -18.80
C GLY A 172 -13.88 -12.19 -17.51
N TRP A 173 -15.02 -12.82 -17.20
CA TRP A 173 -15.13 -13.84 -16.14
C TRP A 173 -15.08 -15.23 -16.77
N GLU A 174 -14.05 -16.01 -16.51
CA GLU A 174 -14.16 -17.46 -16.60
C GLU A 174 -14.64 -17.96 -15.23
N TRP A 175 -15.85 -18.52 -15.17
CA TRP A 175 -16.54 -18.88 -13.93
C TRP A 175 -15.77 -19.87 -13.05
N SER A 176 -14.87 -20.67 -13.63
CA SER A 176 -14.05 -21.67 -12.96
C SER A 176 -12.96 -21.07 -12.05
N GLU A 177 -12.42 -19.88 -12.36
CA GLU A 177 -11.32 -19.28 -11.59
C GLU A 177 -11.80 -18.61 -10.29
N ILE A 178 -13.07 -18.21 -10.23
CA ILE A 178 -13.64 -17.44 -9.11
C ILE A 178 -13.73 -18.32 -7.86
N PHE A 179 -14.34 -19.50 -7.98
CA PHE A 179 -14.54 -20.41 -6.85
C PHE A 179 -13.23 -21.02 -6.35
N SER A 180 -12.29 -21.26 -7.27
CA SER A 180 -10.91 -21.64 -6.91
C SER A 180 -10.20 -20.55 -6.09
N MET A 181 -10.39 -19.26 -6.42
CA MET A 181 -9.76 -18.14 -5.70
C MET A 181 -10.34 -17.92 -4.29
N PHE A 182 -11.59 -18.32 -4.06
CA PHE A 182 -12.24 -18.27 -2.74
C PHE A 182 -12.18 -19.60 -1.97
N GLY A 183 -11.52 -20.63 -2.52
CA GLY A 183 -11.38 -21.93 -1.86
C GLY A 183 -12.71 -22.67 -1.67
N VAL A 184 -13.70 -22.38 -2.51
CA VAL A 184 -14.97 -23.11 -2.53
C VAL A 184 -14.76 -24.26 -3.50
N GLU A 185 -14.24 -25.37 -3.00
CA GLU A 185 -14.31 -26.63 -3.74
C GLU A 185 -15.78 -27.05 -3.76
N GLU A 186 -16.37 -27.02 -4.95
CA GLU A 186 -17.71 -27.50 -5.21
C GLU A 186 -17.68 -29.02 -4.98
N GLU A 187 -18.05 -29.48 -3.78
CA GLU A 187 -18.43 -30.87 -3.56
C GLU A 187 -19.67 -31.13 -4.40
N VAL A 188 -19.46 -31.52 -5.66
CA VAL A 188 -20.49 -32.09 -6.51
C VAL A 188 -20.89 -33.41 -5.88
N SER A 189 -21.84 -33.34 -4.96
CA SER A 189 -22.56 -34.52 -4.46
C SER A 189 -23.38 -35.07 -5.61
N SER A 190 -22.85 -36.09 -6.28
CA SER A 190 -23.62 -36.99 -7.14
C SER A 190 -24.48 -37.91 -6.28
N ASP A 191 -25.50 -37.36 -5.63
CA ASP A 191 -26.64 -38.15 -5.14
C ASP A 191 -27.80 -37.92 -6.10
N SER A 192 -27.74 -38.66 -7.21
CA SER A 192 -28.89 -38.97 -8.04
C SER A 192 -29.79 -39.94 -7.30
N ASP A 193 -30.73 -39.42 -6.49
CA ASP A 193 -31.92 -40.15 -6.06
C ASP A 193 -33.11 -39.70 -6.91
N GLU A 194 -33.22 -40.38 -8.04
CA GLU A 194 -34.37 -40.41 -8.92
C GLU A 194 -35.45 -41.25 -8.23
N SER A 195 -36.40 -40.62 -7.53
CA SER A 195 -37.63 -41.28 -7.10
C SER A 195 -38.84 -40.34 -7.17
N ASP A 196 -39.62 -40.57 -8.22
CA ASP A 196 -41.03 -40.96 -8.13
C ASP A 196 -41.99 -39.96 -7.46
N TYR A 197 -42.49 -39.00 -8.25
CA TYR A 197 -43.81 -38.41 -8.05
C TYR A 197 -44.49 -38.14 -9.40
N ASP A 198 -44.84 -39.23 -10.09
CA ASP A 198 -46.03 -39.28 -10.95
C ASP A 198 -47.23 -39.57 -10.04
N ASP A 199 -48.01 -38.55 -9.66
CA ASP A 199 -49.48 -38.58 -9.54
C ASP A 199 -49.95 -37.32 -8.81
N ILE A 200 -50.62 -36.45 -9.56
CA ILE A 200 -52.00 -36.02 -9.32
C ILE A 200 -52.29 -35.02 -10.45
N LEU A 201 -52.85 -35.57 -11.54
CA LEU A 201 -53.83 -34.86 -12.32
C LEU A 201 -54.97 -34.47 -11.37
N HIS A 202 -55.21 -33.17 -11.21
CA HIS A 202 -56.59 -32.71 -11.12
C HIS A 202 -56.75 -31.45 -11.92
N ASP A 203 -57.48 -31.64 -13.02
CA ASP A 203 -58.24 -30.65 -13.77
C ASP A 203 -58.69 -29.49 -12.90
N ILE A 204 -58.24 -28.29 -13.25
CA ILE A 204 -59.01 -27.07 -13.02
C ILE A 204 -59.00 -26.30 -14.34
N ASP A 205 -59.91 -26.71 -15.22
CA ASP A 205 -60.55 -25.81 -16.16
C ASP A 205 -61.39 -24.81 -15.34
N LEU A 206 -61.03 -23.53 -15.39
CA LEU A 206 -61.93 -22.43 -15.10
C LEU A 206 -61.82 -21.41 -16.23
N ASP A 207 -62.64 -21.64 -17.24
CA ASP A 207 -63.15 -20.61 -18.13
C ASP A 207 -63.83 -19.50 -17.32
N GLY A 208 -63.69 -18.25 -17.79
CA GLY A 208 -64.82 -17.32 -17.81
C GLY A 208 -64.78 -16.11 -16.86
N GLU A 209 -64.98 -14.95 -17.48
CA GLU A 209 -65.58 -13.71 -16.96
C GLU A 209 -64.68 -12.79 -16.11
N ALA A 210 -64.16 -11.68 -16.65
CA ALA A 210 -64.87 -10.45 -17.01
C ALA A 210 -65.59 -9.78 -15.82
N LEU A 211 -64.96 -8.72 -15.28
CA LEU A 211 -65.53 -7.52 -14.64
C LEU A 211 -64.31 -6.70 -14.17
N GLY A 212 -63.99 -5.51 -14.67
CA GLY A 212 -64.90 -4.39 -14.87
C GLY A 212 -65.15 -3.68 -13.54
N MET A 213 -64.16 -2.98 -12.99
CA MET A 213 -64.35 -2.10 -11.82
C MET A 213 -63.73 -0.73 -12.07
N TYR A 214 -64.64 0.22 -12.24
CA TYR A 214 -64.46 1.65 -12.08
C TYR A 214 -64.03 1.98 -10.64
N MET A 215 -62.93 2.73 -10.48
CA MET A 215 -62.83 4.06 -9.86
C MET A 215 -61.37 4.43 -9.63
#